data_AF-A0A7T8KIS1-F1
#
_entry.id   AF-A0A7T8KIS1-F1
#
_cell.length_a   1.000
_cell.length_b   1.000
_cell.length_c   1.000
_cell.angle_alpha   90.00
_cell.angle_beta   90.00
_cell.angle_gamma   90.00
#
_symmetry.space_group_name_H-M   'P 1'
#
loop_
_entity.id
_entity.type
_entity.pdbx_description
1 polymer ?
#
loop_
_entity_poly.entity_id
_entity_poly.type
_entity_poly.pdbx_seq_one_letter_code
_entity_poly.pdbx_strand_id
1 'polypeptide(L)' 'MSSELERRTAIIVALRCGRAPKEIIDFFKFPKATVYSIAKSFKESEIRGRIPNTGKKDSRPIPSQEEERRLH' A
#
# COMPACT_ATOMS: atom_id res chain seq x y z
N MET A 1 -6.04 23.50 -1.41
CA MET A 1 -5.43 22.17 -1.55
C MET A 1 -4.11 22.19 -0.80
N SER A 2 -3.84 21.21 0.06
CA SER A 2 -2.60 21.20 0.85
C SER A 2 -1.42 20.76 -0.02
N SER A 3 -0.33 21.54 -0.02
CA SER A 3 0.86 21.32 -0.84
C SER A 3 1.51 19.93 -0.67
N GLU A 4 1.26 19.26 0.45
CA GLU A 4 1.72 17.88 0.71
C GLU A 4 0.96 16.84 -0.13
N LEU A 5 -0.34 17.02 -0.33
CA LEU A 5 -1.15 16.11 -1.13
C LEU A 5 -0.75 16.22 -2.61
N GLU A 6 -0.54 17.43 -3.12
CA GLU A 6 -0.06 17.67 -4.48
C GLU A 6 1.32 17.04 -4.70
N ARG A 7 2.23 17.18 -3.73
CA ARG A 7 3.56 16.55 -3.76
C ARG A 7 3.47 15.03 -3.83
N ARG A 8 2.64 14.40 -2.98
CA ARG A 8 2.44 12.93 -3.00
C ARG A 8 1.86 12.47 -4.34
N THR A 9 0.84 13.15 -4.83
CA THR A 9 0.19 12.81 -6.10
C THR A 9 1.17 12.91 -7.28
N ALA A 10 1.96 13.98 -7.36
CA ALA A 10 2.97 14.15 -8.42
C ALA A 10 4.00 13.01 -8.43
N ILE A 11 4.50 12.61 -7.26
CA ILE A 11 5.47 11.51 -7.13
C ILE A 11 4.84 10.17 -7.57
N ILE A 12 3.61 9.87 -7.14
CA ILE A 12 2.91 8.63 -7.51
C ILE A 12 2.66 8.57 -9.01
N VAL A 13 2.21 9.67 -9.62
CA VAL A 13 1.98 9.73 -11.08
C VAL A 13 3.28 9.51 -11.84
N ALA A 14 4.38 10.15 -11.43
CA ALA A 14 5.67 9.97 -12.08
C ALA A 14 6.19 8.51 -11.97
N LEU A 15 6.00 7.87 -10.82
CA LEU A 15 6.33 6.45 -10.64
C LEU A 15 5.49 5.54 -11.55
N ARG A 16 4.18 5.81 -11.70
CA ARG A 16 3.30 5.07 -12.63
C ARG A 16 3.72 5.24 -14.09
N CYS A 17 4.29 6.39 -14.46
CA CYS A 17 4.87 6.61 -15.79
C CYS A 17 6.24 5.93 -15.99
N GLY A 18 6.74 5.17 -15.01
CA GLY A 18 8.00 4.43 -15.12
C GLY A 18 9.25 5.28 -14.87
N ARG A 19 9.11 6.49 -14.30
CA ARG A 19 10.27 7.34 -13.97
C ARG A 19 11.01 6.83 -12.75
N ALA A 20 12.33 6.91 -12.79
CA ALA A 20 13.15 6.54 -11.64
C ALA A 20 13.04 7.59 -10.52
N PRO A 21 13.11 7.18 -9.23
CA PRO A 21 13.09 8.12 -8.10
C PRO A 21 14.14 9.24 -8.23
N LYS A 22 15.31 8.94 -8.82
CA LYS A 22 16.38 9.92 -9.07
C LYS A 22 15.96 11.01 -10.06
N GLU A 23 15.24 10.66 -11.13
CA GLU A 23 14.71 11.63 -12.10
C GLU A 23 13.61 12.50 -11.45
N ILE A 24 12.77 11.89 -10.61
CA ILE A 24 11.70 12.61 -9.88
C ILE A 24 12.31 13.64 -8.92
N ILE A 25 13.36 13.27 -8.20
CA ILE A 25 14.09 14.21 -7.33
C ILE A 25 14.68 15.35 -8.15
N ASP A 26 15.29 15.05 -9.29
CA ASP A 26 15.94 16.08 -10.10
C ASP A 26 14.93 17.06 -10.73
N PHE A 27 13.79 16.55 -11.19
CA PHE A 27 12.75 17.33 -11.85
C PHE A 27 11.93 18.18 -10.87
N PHE A 28 11.44 17.58 -9.78
CA PHE A 28 10.57 18.26 -8.83
C PHE A 28 11.32 18.92 -7.66
N LYS A 29 12.63 18.66 -7.52
CA LYS A 29 13.47 19.14 -6.41
C LYS A 29 12.91 18.82 -5.02
N PHE A 30 12.17 17.71 -4.91
CA PHE A 30 11.65 17.25 -3.63
C PHE A 30 12.73 16.61 -2.75
N PRO A 31 12.54 16.58 -1.42
CA PRO A 31 13.48 15.93 -0.52
C PRO A 31 13.65 14.45 -0.87
N LYS A 32 14.90 13.99 -0.93
CA LYS A 32 15.26 12.60 -1.25
C LYS A 32 14.53 11.60 -0.34
N ALA A 33 14.51 11.87 0.96
CA ALA A 33 13.80 11.03 1.95
C ALA A 33 12.31 10.86 1.61
N THR A 34 11.63 11.93 1.20
CA THR A 34 10.21 11.91 0.84
C THR A 34 9.96 11.08 -0.41
N VAL A 35 10.74 11.29 -1.47
CA VAL A 35 10.56 10.56 -2.73
C VAL A 35 10.79 9.06 -2.54
N TYR A 36 11.86 8.67 -1.83
CA TYR A 36 12.13 7.25 -1.56
C TYR A 36 11.11 6.61 -0.63
N SER A 37 10.61 7.33 0.38
CA SER A 37 9.55 6.84 1.25
C SER A 37 8.28 6.53 0.47
N ILE A 38 7.85 7.45 -0.41
CA ILE A 38 6.65 7.27 -1.25
C ILE A 38 6.87 6.16 -2.29
N ALA A 39 8.04 6.10 -2.92
CA ALA A 39 8.37 5.06 -3.89
C ALA A 39 8.34 3.66 -3.27
N LYS A 40 8.81 3.52 -2.03
CA LYS A 40 8.73 2.26 -1.28
C LYS A 40 7.27 1.86 -1.05
N SER A 41 6.46 2.75 -0.49
CA SER A 41 5.04 2.48 -0.23
C SER A 41 4.25 2.19 -1.51
N PHE A 42 4.59 2.86 -2.61
CA PHE A 42 4.00 2.63 -3.93
C PHE A 42 4.32 1.23 -4.46
N LYS A 43 5.57 0.77 -4.34
CA LYS A 43 5.97 -0.57 -4.76
C LYS A 43 5.31 -1.65 -3.89
N GLU A 44 5.22 -1.43 -2.58
CA GLU A 44 4.53 -2.33 -1.66
C GLU A 44 3.03 -2.43 -1.95
N SER A 45 2.37 -1.33 -2.31
CA SER A 45 0.96 -1.33 -2.68
C SER A 45 0.72 -1.99 -4.04
N GLU A 46 1.61 -1.81 -5.01
CA GLU A 46 1.54 -2.49 -6.31
C GLU A 46 1.70 -4.01 -6.15
N ILE A 47 2.63 -4.44 -5.28
CA ILE A 47 2.80 -5.87 -4.93
C ILE A 47 1.54 -6.40 -4.24
N ARG A 48 0.99 -5.68 -3.24
CA ARG A 48 -0.23 -6.11 -2.53
C ARG A 48 -1.47 -6.12 -3.43
N GLY A 49 -1.57 -5.22 -4.40
CA GLY A 49 -2.66 -5.18 -5.38
C GLY A 49 -2.56 -6.26 -6.45
N ARG A 50 -1.35 -6.80 -6.69
CA ARG A 50 -1.10 -7.87 -7.67
C ARG A 50 -1.18 -9.28 -7.08
N ILE A 51 -1.17 -9.42 -5.76
CA ILE A 51 -1.44 -10.68 -5.08
C ILE A 51 -2.97 -10.78 -4.91
N PRO A 52 -3.69 -11.65 -5.66
CA PRO A 52 -5.06 -11.98 -5.26
C PRO A 52 -4.98 -12.49 -3.82
N ASN A 53 -5.79 -11.90 -2.95
CA ASN A 53 -5.87 -12.20 -1.53
C ASN A 53 -6.29 -13.67 -1.32
N THR A 54 -5.35 -14.61 -1.44
CA THR A 54 -5.49 -16.00 -1.02
C THR A 54 -4.53 -16.22 0.14
N GLY A 55 -4.99 -15.89 1.35
CA GLY A 55 -4.25 -16.29 2.54
C GLY A 55 -4.24 -15.28 3.68
N LYS A 56 -5.40 -14.71 4.05
CA LYS A 56 -5.63 -14.51 5.49
C LYS A 56 -5.70 -15.90 6.12
N LYS A 57 -4.57 -16.40 6.63
CA LYS A 57 -4.56 -17.40 7.71
C LYS A 57 -5.02 -16.71 8.99
N ASP A 58 -6.29 -16.32 9.03
CA ASP A 58 -7.00 -16.12 10.30
C ASP A 58 -7.67 -17.46 10.64
N SER A 59 -6.84 -18.46 10.93
CA SER A 59 -7.30 -19.71 11.56
C SER A 59 -7.67 -19.42 13.01
N ARG A 60 -8.84 -18.83 13.23
CA ARG A 60 -9.60 -19.06 14.46
C ARG A 60 -10.71 -20.05 14.11
N PRO A 61 -10.71 -21.28 14.67
CA PRO A 61 -11.85 -22.15 14.50
C PRO A 61 -13.05 -21.47 15.16
N ILE A 62 -14.07 -21.19 14.36
CA ILE A 62 -15.38 -20.79 14.86
C ILE A 62 -15.98 -22.06 15.48
N PRO A 63 -16.25 -22.13 16.79
CA PRO A 63 -16.94 -23.28 17.36
C PRO A 63 -18.32 -23.40 16.69
N SER A 64 -18.59 -24.58 16.13
CA SER A 64 -19.86 -24.92 15.49
C SER A 64 -20.99 -24.74 16.51
N GLN A 65 -22.07 -24.07 16.09
CA GLN A 65 -23.27 -23.81 16.90
C GLN A 65 -24.04 -25.08 17.35
N GLU A 66 -23.49 -26.26 17.11
CA GLU A 66 -23.99 -27.54 17.63
C GLU A 66 -23.83 -27.63 19.17
N GLU A 67 -22.86 -26.93 19.78
CA GLU A 67 -22.59 -27.07 21.22
C GLU A 67 -23.56 -26.28 22.10
N GLU A 68 -24.12 -25.17 21.62
CA GLU A 68 -25.06 -24.33 22.38
C GLU A 68 -26.44 -24.98 22.55
N ARG A 69 -26.77 -26.03 21.78
CA ARG A 69 -28.05 -26.75 21.91
C ARG A 69 -28.05 -27.90 22.91
N ARG A 70 -26.92 -28.23 23.53
CA ARG A 70 -26.82 -29.34 24.50
C ARG A 70 -26.94 -28.91 25.96
N LEU A 71 -27.17 -27.63 26.23
CA LEU A 71 -27.26 -27.10 27.59
C LEU A 71 -28.64 -26.53 27.98
N HIS A 72 -29.70 -26.93 27.27
CA HIS A 72 -31.10 -26.67 27.63
C HIS A 72 -31.85 -27.96 27.88
#